data_AF-A0A486UJ80-F1
#
_entry.id   AF-A0A486UJ80-F1
#
_cell.length_a   1.000
_cell.length_b   1.000
_cell.length_c   1.000
_cell.angle_alpha   90.00
_cell.angle_beta   90.00
_cell.angle_gamma   90.00
#
_symmetry.space_group_name_H-M   'P 1'
#
loop_
_entity.id
_entity.type
_entity.pdbx_description
1 polymer ?
#
loop_
_entity_poly.entity_id
_entity_poly.type
_entity_poly.pdbx_seq_one_letter_code
_entity_poly.pdbx_strand_id
1 'polypeptide(L)' 'MNVKCLKDTEGYWTEGEMYPARVVAGGFVQVGDDDDPNGEGWSAEPVEYRDDGSIVYQVGGIEGEVLFEEASHD' A
#
# COMPACT_ATOMS: atom_id res chain seq x y z
N MET A 1 8.22 -6.75 -0.99
CA MET A 1 7.44 -6.48 -2.21
C MET A 1 7.44 -4.98 -2.44
N ASN A 2 7.09 -4.52 -3.64
CA ASN A 2 6.82 -3.10 -3.87
C ASN A 2 5.35 -2.93 -4.20
N VAL A 3 4.75 -1.88 -3.67
CA VAL A 3 3.35 -1.53 -3.95
C VAL A 3 3.26 -0.17 -4.62
N LYS A 4 2.37 -0.06 -5.59
CA LYS A 4 2.11 1.19 -6.29
C LYS A 4 1.04 1.98 -5.55
N CYS A 5 1.29 3.26 -5.25
CA CYS A 5 0.23 4.13 -4.77
C CYS A 5 -0.79 4.36 -5.89
N LEU A 6 -2.02 3.89 -5.71
CA LEU A 6 -3.12 4.09 -6.65
C LEU A 6 -3.90 5.37 -6.36
N LYS A 7 -4.02 5.70 -5.06
CA LYS A 7 -4.76 6.85 -4.58
C LYS A 7 -4.21 7.28 -3.24
N ASP A 8 -4.10 8.59 -3.03
CA ASP A 8 -3.81 9.16 -1.72
C ASP A 8 -4.54 10.49 -1.53
N THR A 9 -5.45 10.54 -0.56
CA THR A 9 -6.12 11.78 -0.16
C THR A 9 -5.56 12.42 1.12
N GLU A 10 -4.62 11.76 1.79
CA GLU A 10 -3.96 12.25 3.00
C GLU A 10 -2.72 13.09 2.66
N GLY A 11 -2.03 12.76 1.55
CA GLY A 11 -0.88 13.50 1.03
C GLY A 11 0.47 13.05 1.58
N TYR A 12 0.56 11.83 2.12
CA TYR A 12 1.82 11.21 2.57
C TYR A 12 2.50 10.38 1.47
N TRP A 13 1.77 10.02 0.42
CA TRP A 13 2.25 9.24 -0.72
C TRP A 13 1.97 9.95 -2.05
N THR A 14 2.85 9.75 -3.00
CA THR A 14 2.71 10.23 -4.36
C THR A 14 2.00 9.18 -5.23
N GLU A 15 0.82 9.51 -5.74
CA GLU A 15 0.07 8.65 -6.66
C GLU A 15 0.92 8.27 -7.89
N GLY A 16 0.97 6.97 -8.19
CA GLY A 16 1.73 6.41 -9.29
C GLY A 16 3.13 5.89 -8.90
N GLU A 17 3.69 6.34 -7.77
CA GLU A 17 5.01 5.91 -7.29
C GLU A 17 4.97 4.54 -6.59
N MET A 18 6.16 3.94 -6.47
CA MET A 18 6.36 2.62 -5.88
C MET A 18 6.99 2.73 -4.49
N TYR A 19 6.37 2.08 -3.51
CA TYR A 19 6.82 2.06 -2.12
C TYR A 19 7.25 0.66 -1.71
N PRO A 20 8.35 0.51 -0.98
CA PRO A 20 8.72 -0.76 -0.38
C PRO A 20 7.67 -1.15 0.67
N ALA A 21 7.22 -2.39 0.59
CA ALA A 21 6.27 -2.95 1.52
C ALA A 21 6.67 -4.34 2.00
N ARG A 22 6.27 -4.64 3.23
CA ARG A 22 6.51 -5.93 3.88
C ARG A 22 5.19 -6.58 4.25
N VAL A 23 4.98 -7.81 3.78
CA VAL A 23 3.87 -8.65 4.24
C VAL A 23 4.05 -8.99 5.72
N VAL A 24 3.00 -8.77 6.50
CA VAL A 24 2.91 -9.13 7.91
C VAL A 24 1.76 -10.13 8.14
N ALA A 25 1.41 -10.40 9.40
CA ALA A 25 0.40 -11.40 9.72
C ALA A 25 -0.97 -11.07 9.09
N GLY A 26 -1.72 -12.11 8.70
CA GLY A 26 -3.08 -11.96 8.16
C GLY A 26 -3.16 -11.42 6.73
N GLY A 27 -2.04 -11.31 6.02
CA GLY A 27 -2.01 -10.79 4.64
C GLY A 27 -1.97 -9.26 4.57
N PHE A 28 -1.84 -8.58 5.70
CA PHE A 28 -1.61 -7.13 5.75
C PHE A 28 -0.20 -6.81 5.23
N VAL A 29 0.00 -5.55 4.84
CA VAL A 29 1.32 -5.02 4.52
C VAL A 29 1.65 -3.80 5.38
N GLN A 30 2.93 -3.66 5.73
CA GLN A 30 3.48 -2.41 6.24
C GLN A 30 4.14 -1.65 5.09
N VAL A 31 3.85 -0.36 4.98
CA VAL A 31 4.32 0.52 3.90
C VAL A 31 4.85 1.83 4.49
N GLY A 32 6.03 2.25 4.05
CA GLY A 32 6.58 3.58 4.36
C GLY A 32 5.95 4.67 3.48
N ASP A 33 6.18 5.93 3.82
CA ASP A 33 5.67 7.09 3.09
C ASP A 33 6.80 7.98 2.52
N ASP A 34 6.46 9.11 1.90
CA ASP A 34 7.43 10.01 1.27
C ASP A 34 8.43 10.64 2.28
N ASP A 35 8.02 10.80 3.53
CA ASP A 35 8.82 11.42 4.60
C ASP A 35 9.56 10.37 5.46
N ASP A 36 8.94 9.20 5.68
CA ASP A 36 9.52 8.03 6.35
C ASP A 36 9.44 6.77 5.47
N PRO A 37 10.35 6.61 4.51
CA PRO A 37 10.31 5.52 3.52
C PRO A 37 10.59 4.14 4.09
N ASN A 38 11.16 4.07 5.30
CA ASN A 38 11.34 2.80 6.02
C ASN A 38 10.19 2.54 7.02
N GLY A 39 9.27 3.50 7.15
CA GLY A 39 8.31 3.59 8.24
C GLY A 39 7.50 2.32 8.42
N GLU A 40 7.67 1.67 9.56
CA GLU A 40 6.87 0.51 9.98
C GLU A 40 5.44 0.91 10.44
N GLY A 41 5.03 2.16 10.19
CA GLY A 41 3.89 2.82 10.83
C GLY A 41 2.54 2.56 10.18
N TRP A 42 2.48 2.53 8.84
CA TRP A 42 1.21 2.38 8.13
C TRP A 42 0.94 0.93 7.81
N SER A 43 -0.19 0.42 8.31
CA SER A 43 -0.68 -0.92 8.01
C SER A 43 -1.82 -0.82 7.01
N ALA A 44 -1.69 -1.55 5.89
CA ALA A 44 -2.72 -1.66 4.89
C ALA A 44 -3.25 -3.09 4.81
N GLU A 45 -4.58 -3.22 4.75
CA GLU A 45 -5.29 -4.50 4.66
C GLU A 45 -5.66 -4.83 3.22
N PRO A 46 -5.68 -6.11 2.81
CA PRO A 46 -6.11 -6.48 1.47
C PRO A 46 -7.63 -6.25 1.32
N VAL A 47 -8.03 -5.50 0.29
CA VAL A 47 -9.44 -5.15 0.00
C VAL A 47 -9.94 -5.67 -1.34
N GLU A 48 -9.06 -5.99 -2.28
CA GLU A 48 -9.42 -6.55 -3.59
C GLU A 48 -8.36 -7.54 -4.06
N TYR A 49 -8.79 -8.70 -4.57
CA TYR A 49 -7.94 -9.66 -5.29
C TYR A 49 -8.36 -9.64 -6.76
N ARG A 50 -7.48 -9.16 -7.64
CA ARG A 50 -7.81 -8.93 -9.06
C ARG A 50 -7.55 -10.18 -9.90
N ASP A 51 -8.18 -10.23 -11.08
CA ASP A 51 -8.10 -11.37 -12.01
C ASP A 51 -6.67 -11.60 -12.55
N ASP A 52 -5.83 -10.57 -12.57
CA ASP A 52 -4.41 -10.66 -12.96
C ASP A 52 -3.50 -11.15 -11.82
N GLY A 53 -4.07 -11.47 -10.66
CA GLY A 53 -3.35 -11.96 -9.49
C GLY A 53 -2.79 -10.86 -8.58
N SER A 54 -2.94 -9.59 -8.94
CA SER A 54 -2.56 -8.46 -8.06
C SER A 54 -3.54 -8.30 -6.90
N ILE A 55 -3.06 -7.68 -5.82
CA ILE A 55 -3.84 -7.42 -4.61
C ILE A 55 -3.85 -5.90 -4.39
N VAL A 56 -5.03 -5.34 -4.12
CA VAL A 56 -5.18 -3.96 -3.66
C VAL A 56 -5.27 -3.95 -2.14
N TYR A 57 -4.51 -3.05 -1.54
CA TYR A 57 -4.46 -2.82 -0.10
C TYR A 57 -4.97 -1.42 0.23
N GLN A 58 -5.63 -1.28 1.38
CA GLN A 58 -6.12 0.00 1.88
C GLN A 58 -5.52 0.30 3.25
N VAL A 59 -5.02 1.53 3.46
CA VAL A 59 -4.62 1.99 4.79
C VAL A 59 -5.88 2.26 5.61
N GLY A 60 -6.01 1.58 6.74
CA GLY A 60 -7.13 1.76 7.67
C GLY A 60 -6.84 2.81 8.74
N GLY A 61 -7.89 3.30 9.41
CA GLY A 61 -7.76 4.18 10.58
C GLY A 61 -7.43 5.65 10.28
N ILE A 62 -7.59 6.06 9.02
CA ILE A 62 -7.44 7.45 8.54
C ILE A 62 -8.79 8.02 8.09
N GLU A 63 -8.89 9.35 7.94
CA GLU A 63 -10.14 10.00 7.48
C GLU A 63 -10.33 9.85 5.95
N GLY A 64 -9.24 9.92 5.21
CA GLY A 64 -9.17 9.81 3.77
C GLY A 64 -9.13 8.38 3.24
N GLU A 65 -8.77 8.27 1.97
CA GLU A 65 -8.62 7.01 1.25
C GLU A 65 -7.21 6.93 0.66
N VAL A 66 -6.52 5.86 1.03
CA VAL A 66 -5.20 5.51 0.50
C VAL A 66 -5.24 4.07 0.02
N LEU A 67 -4.89 3.87 -1.25
CA LEU A 67 -4.92 2.57 -1.91
C LEU A 67 -3.58 2.25 -2.53
N PHE A 68 -3.17 1.00 -2.35
CA PHE A 68 -1.93 0.46 -2.91
C PHE A 68 -2.22 -0.79 -3.73
N GLU A 69 -1.46 -1.03 -4.80
CA GLU A 69 -1.52 -2.27 -5.57
C GLU A 69 -0.18 -2.98 -5.54
N GLU A 70 -0.19 -4.30 -5.32
CA GLU A 70 1.01 -5.11 -5.51
C GLU A 70 1.45 -5.07 -6.97
N ALA A 71 2.69 -4.64 -7.21
CA ALA A 71 3.26 -4.78 -8.54
C ALA A 71 3.36 -6.27 -8.88
N SER A 72 2.79 -6.66 -10.02
CA SER A 72 2.96 -7.98 -10.59
C SER A 72 4.46 -8.29 -10.72
N HIS A 73 4.88 -9.40 -10.10
CA HIS A 73 6.22 -9.93 -10.30
C HIS A 73 6.24 -10.55 -11.71
N ASP A 74 6.87 -9.88 -12.67
CA ASP A 74 7.34 -10.53 -13.90
C ASP A 74 8.60 -11.35 -13.59
#